data_AF-A0A7H0VD44-F1
#
_entry.id   AF-A0A7H0VD44-F1
#
_cell.length_a   1.000
_cell.length_b   1.000
_cell.length_c   1.000
_cell.angle_alpha   90.00
_cell.angle_beta   90.00
_cell.angle_gamma   90.00
#
_symmetry.space_group_name_H-M   'P 1'
#
loop_
_entity.id
_entity.type
_entity.pdbx_description
1 polymer ?
#
loop_
_entity_poly.entity_id
_entity_poly.type
_entity_poly.pdbx_seq_one_letter_code
_entity_poly.pdbx_strand_id
1 'polypeptide(L)'
;MTISELVREFWQSGKERLKNPIIGAFLISWSVLNYDILILFFSSVEPLARIALIQQHVSFEKTTLYPLIVALVVRLVLPYLSLFQDQIVEFARLKRGQLSEKWDEERRRKSKEEASHQYEVAMLKSGEREANQLRKQMEALELQKADLTNDLNKVTNELEEANRRLDINRIEKQFAQRVIQSYFEKMAIYSAYDIDEYSMPKVDGTLDHVESFFERNHTSEDKGIIQQLLRLEEEKLDDIPDRLFNLLDEGLSVFVNEPIGNSGRKSLSEAGKSLYYTLKARELNKSFVPRLY
;
A
#
# COMPACT_ATOMS: atom_id res chain seq x y z
N MET A 1 -86.13 63.26 17.63
CA MET A 1 -85.55 62.53 16.49
C MET A 1 -84.78 63.54 15.65
N THR A 2 -83.47 63.47 15.66
CA THR A 2 -82.62 64.39 14.87
C THR A 2 -82.52 63.88 13.43
N ILE A 3 -82.32 64.77 12.46
CA ILE A 3 -82.17 64.39 11.04
C ILE A 3 -81.01 63.38 10.86
N SER A 4 -79.97 63.48 11.69
CA SER A 4 -78.86 62.52 11.75
C SER A 4 -79.28 61.11 12.18
N GLU A 5 -80.25 60.98 13.09
CA GLU A 5 -80.78 59.67 13.50
C GLU A 5 -81.56 59.01 12.36
N LEU A 6 -82.41 59.77 11.67
CA LEU A 6 -83.17 59.28 10.51
C LEU A 6 -82.26 58.81 9.37
N VAL A 7 -81.20 59.57 9.06
CA VAL A 7 -80.21 59.17 8.04
C VAL A 7 -79.46 57.91 8.46
N ARG A 8 -79.10 57.79 9.74
CA ARG A 8 -78.38 56.63 10.27
C ARG A 8 -79.27 55.38 10.26
N GLU A 9 -80.53 55.49 10.67
CA GLU A 9 -81.50 54.40 10.63
C GLU A 9 -81.79 53.95 9.19
N PHE A 10 -81.92 54.89 8.25
CA PHE A 10 -82.08 54.59 6.83
C PHE A 10 -80.87 53.85 6.26
N TRP A 11 -79.65 54.31 6.57
CA TRP A 11 -78.42 53.68 6.12
C TRP A 11 -78.23 52.28 6.72
N GLN A 12 -78.56 52.12 8.00
CA GLN A 12 -78.45 50.86 8.72
C GLN A 12 -79.45 49.82 8.17
N SER A 13 -80.70 50.22 7.94
CA SER A 13 -81.72 49.37 7.30
C SER A 13 -81.35 49.02 5.85
N GLY A 14 -80.82 49.99 5.09
CA GLY A 14 -80.30 49.76 3.74
C GLY A 14 -79.17 48.73 3.72
N LYS A 15 -78.22 48.84 4.66
CA LYS A 15 -77.10 47.90 4.79
C LYS A 15 -77.57 46.48 5.13
N GLU A 16 -78.58 46.33 5.97
CA GLU A 16 -79.16 45.01 6.30
C GLU A 16 -79.86 44.37 5.09
N ARG A 17 -80.58 45.15 4.29
CA ARG A 17 -81.25 44.67 3.08
C ARG A 17 -80.26 44.33 1.97
N LEU A 18 -79.17 45.07 1.84
CA LEU A 18 -78.07 44.77 0.91
C LEU A 18 -77.33 43.47 1.24
N LYS A 19 -77.41 42.97 2.48
CA LYS A 19 -76.90 41.62 2.83
C LYS A 19 -77.74 40.51 2.21
N ASN A 20 -78.99 40.78 1.83
CA ASN A 20 -79.78 39.80 1.11
C ASN A 20 -79.24 39.69 -0.33
N PRO A 21 -78.71 38.53 -0.74
CA PRO A 21 -78.07 38.36 -2.04
C PRO A 21 -79.02 38.64 -3.22
N ILE A 22 -80.34 38.44 -3.04
CA ILE A 22 -81.34 38.73 -4.07
C ILE A 22 -81.54 40.24 -4.21
N ILE A 23 -81.62 40.97 -3.09
CA ILE A 23 -81.81 42.43 -3.11
C ILE A 23 -80.57 43.11 -3.69
N GLY A 24 -79.38 42.67 -3.31
CA GLY A 24 -78.13 43.19 -3.87
C GLY A 24 -78.03 42.94 -5.39
N ALA A 25 -78.29 41.71 -5.83
CA ALA A 25 -78.29 41.36 -7.27
C ALA A 25 -79.39 42.12 -8.04
N PHE A 26 -80.56 42.32 -7.44
CA PHE A 26 -81.63 43.13 -8.02
C PHE A 26 -81.21 44.59 -8.21
N LEU A 27 -80.61 45.23 -7.20
CA LEU A 27 -80.16 46.62 -7.31
C LEU A 27 -79.08 46.80 -8.38
N ILE A 28 -78.14 45.85 -8.47
CA ILE A 28 -77.11 45.86 -9.52
C ILE A 28 -77.76 45.67 -10.90
N SER A 29 -78.64 44.67 -11.04
CA SER A 29 -79.32 44.39 -12.31
C SER A 29 -80.23 45.55 -12.74
N TRP A 30 -80.88 46.20 -11.77
CA TRP A 30 -81.71 47.39 -11.98
C TRP A 30 -80.87 48.55 -12.49
N SER A 31 -79.73 48.79 -11.86
CA SER A 31 -78.80 49.86 -12.24
C SER A 31 -78.22 49.66 -13.64
N VAL A 32 -77.92 48.41 -14.01
CA VAL A 32 -77.40 48.07 -15.34
C VAL A 32 -78.48 48.19 -16.42
N LEU A 33 -79.71 47.73 -16.14
CA LEU A 33 -80.80 47.75 -17.13
C LEU A 33 -81.48 49.12 -17.26
N ASN A 34 -81.47 49.93 -16.20
CA ASN A 34 -82.06 51.28 -16.16
C ASN A 34 -80.96 52.35 -16.05
N TYR A 35 -79.84 52.14 -16.74
CA TYR A 35 -78.69 53.04 -16.71
C TYR A 35 -79.01 54.42 -17.30
N ASP A 36 -79.95 54.48 -18.23
CA ASP A 36 -80.52 55.69 -18.82
C ASP A 36 -81.18 56.60 -17.78
N ILE A 37 -81.97 56.03 -16.87
CA ILE A 37 -82.57 56.74 -15.74
C ILE A 37 -81.48 57.30 -14.82
N LEU A 38 -80.44 56.50 -14.54
CA LEU A 38 -79.30 56.94 -13.73
C LEU A 38 -78.55 58.11 -14.38
N ILE A 39 -78.26 58.03 -15.69
CA ILE A 39 -77.61 59.11 -16.43
C ILE A 39 -78.48 60.38 -16.40
N LEU A 40 -79.78 60.23 -16.55
CA LEU A 40 -80.71 61.36 -16.54
C LEU A 40 -80.74 62.07 -15.17
N PHE A 41 -80.58 61.35 -14.06
CA PHE A 41 -80.46 61.95 -12.73
C PHE A 41 -79.25 62.89 -12.59
N PHE A 42 -78.14 62.59 -13.27
CA PHE A 42 -76.93 63.42 -13.26
C PHE A 42 -76.83 64.38 -14.44
N SER A 43 -77.80 64.35 -15.36
CA SER A 43 -77.83 65.24 -16.51
C SER A 43 -78.19 66.69 -16.12
N SER A 44 -77.81 67.65 -16.96
CA SER A 44 -78.14 69.09 -16.81
C SER A 44 -79.55 69.46 -17.32
N VAL A 45 -80.40 68.46 -17.60
CA VAL A 45 -81.77 68.65 -18.09
C VAL A 45 -82.63 69.34 -17.02
N GLU A 46 -83.46 70.29 -17.46
CA GLU A 46 -84.41 71.01 -16.60
C GLU A 46 -85.29 70.03 -15.80
N PRO A 47 -85.58 70.28 -14.50
CA PRO A 47 -86.31 69.34 -13.65
C PRO A 47 -87.64 68.84 -14.24
N LEU A 48 -88.42 69.69 -14.89
CA LEU A 48 -89.70 69.31 -15.49
C LEU A 48 -89.52 68.39 -16.71
N ALA A 49 -88.58 68.72 -17.60
CA ALA A 49 -88.24 67.89 -18.75
C ALA A 49 -87.68 66.53 -18.31
N ARG A 50 -86.91 66.49 -17.22
CA ARG A 50 -86.39 65.25 -16.61
C ARG A 50 -87.51 64.32 -16.17
N ILE A 51 -88.53 64.83 -15.47
CA ILE A 51 -89.67 64.03 -15.00
C ILE A 51 -90.44 63.43 -16.19
N ALA A 52 -90.68 64.23 -17.24
CA ALA A 52 -91.35 63.75 -18.45
C ALA A 52 -90.58 62.62 -19.15
N LEU A 53 -89.24 62.75 -19.23
CA LEU A 53 -88.37 61.72 -19.80
C LEU A 53 -88.36 60.43 -18.96
N ILE A 54 -88.35 60.53 -17.63
CA ILE A 54 -88.46 59.36 -16.73
C ILE A 54 -89.80 58.66 -16.94
N GLN A 55 -90.91 59.40 -17.00
CA GLN A 55 -92.24 58.81 -17.17
C GLN A 55 -92.38 58.00 -18.46
N GLN A 56 -91.68 58.38 -19.53
CA GLN A 56 -91.66 57.63 -20.79
C GLN A 56 -90.84 56.32 -20.70
N HIS A 57 -89.87 56.25 -19.78
CA HIS A 57 -88.99 55.09 -19.60
C HIS A 57 -89.43 54.16 -18.47
N VAL A 58 -90.29 54.64 -17.56
CA VAL A 58 -90.84 53.85 -16.45
C VAL A 58 -91.96 52.94 -16.96
N SER A 59 -91.62 51.69 -17.21
CA SER A 59 -92.58 50.59 -17.34
C SER A 59 -92.27 49.51 -16.31
N PHE A 60 -93.30 48.89 -15.74
CA PHE A 60 -93.15 47.84 -14.72
C PHE A 60 -92.23 46.69 -15.18
N GLU A 61 -92.28 46.37 -16.47
CA GLU A 61 -91.44 45.34 -17.07
C GLU A 61 -89.95 45.71 -17.02
N LYS A 62 -89.60 46.92 -17.46
CA LYS A 62 -88.21 47.40 -17.52
C LYS A 62 -87.64 47.75 -16.15
N THR A 63 -88.45 48.37 -15.30
CA THR A 63 -87.99 48.85 -13.99
C THR A 63 -88.01 47.76 -12.93
N THR A 64 -88.80 46.70 -13.09
CA THR A 64 -88.99 45.73 -11.99
C THR A 64 -88.84 44.29 -12.47
N LEU A 65 -89.58 43.87 -13.50
CA LEU A 65 -89.61 42.47 -13.90
C LEU A 65 -88.28 41.98 -14.48
N TYR A 66 -87.69 42.69 -15.45
CA TYR A 66 -86.42 42.28 -16.06
C TYR A 66 -85.25 42.31 -15.06
N PRO A 67 -85.04 43.35 -14.25
CA PRO A 67 -84.02 43.33 -13.20
C PRO A 67 -84.18 42.19 -12.20
N LEU A 68 -85.42 41.81 -11.85
CA LEU A 68 -85.70 40.69 -10.96
C LEU A 68 -85.35 39.35 -11.60
N ILE A 69 -85.70 39.14 -12.86
CA ILE A 69 -85.35 37.92 -13.60
C ILE A 69 -83.83 37.82 -13.73
N VAL A 70 -83.14 38.90 -14.10
CA VAL A 70 -81.67 38.90 -14.19
C VAL A 70 -81.03 38.63 -12.84
N ALA A 71 -81.53 39.22 -11.76
CA ALA A 71 -81.02 38.95 -10.41
C ALA A 71 -81.16 37.47 -10.01
N LEU A 72 -82.30 36.84 -10.34
CA LEU A 72 -82.52 35.42 -10.10
C LEU A 72 -81.60 34.56 -10.96
N VAL A 73 -81.46 34.88 -12.25
CA VAL A 73 -80.57 34.16 -13.17
C VAL A 73 -79.12 34.27 -12.70
N VAL A 74 -78.64 35.47 -12.37
CA VAL A 74 -77.27 35.66 -11.86
C VAL A 74 -77.07 34.86 -10.57
N ARG A 75 -78.04 34.89 -9.64
CA ARG A 75 -77.95 34.13 -8.39
C ARG A 75 -77.91 32.62 -8.62
N LEU A 76 -78.61 32.11 -9.62
CA LEU A 76 -78.64 30.69 -9.97
C LEU A 76 -77.40 30.27 -10.76
N VAL A 77 -76.99 31.05 -11.76
CA VAL A 77 -75.91 30.73 -12.69
C VAL A 77 -74.53 30.87 -12.03
N LEU A 78 -74.33 31.87 -11.17
CA LEU A 78 -73.01 32.15 -10.58
C LEU A 78 -72.44 30.97 -9.76
N PRO A 79 -73.22 30.25 -8.91
CA PRO A 79 -72.74 29.03 -8.26
C PRO A 79 -72.31 27.93 -9.24
N TYR A 80 -73.06 27.72 -10.33
CA TYR A 80 -72.69 26.70 -11.34
C TYR A 80 -71.43 27.09 -12.10
N LEU A 81 -71.23 28.38 -12.37
CA LEU A 81 -70.00 28.86 -12.98
C LEU A 81 -68.79 28.65 -12.05
N SER A 82 -68.96 28.88 -10.74
CA SER A 82 -67.93 28.57 -9.74
C SER A 82 -67.60 27.08 -9.72
N LEU A 83 -68.61 26.21 -9.69
CA LEU A 83 -68.41 24.75 -9.73
C LEU A 83 -67.68 24.31 -11.00
N PHE A 84 -68.01 24.90 -12.14
CA PHE A 84 -67.32 24.63 -13.40
C PHE A 84 -65.84 25.05 -13.36
N GLN A 85 -65.53 26.20 -12.77
CA GLN A 85 -64.14 26.63 -12.57
C GLN A 85 -63.39 25.67 -11.64
N ASP A 86 -64.00 25.25 -10.54
CA ASP A 86 -63.41 24.31 -9.60
C ASP A 86 -63.10 22.96 -10.26
N GLN A 87 -64.01 22.45 -11.10
CA GLN A 87 -63.80 21.22 -11.87
C GLN A 87 -62.61 21.32 -12.84
N ILE A 88 -62.46 22.45 -13.54
CA ILE A 88 -61.30 22.67 -14.43
C ILE A 88 -60.00 22.67 -13.62
N VAL A 89 -59.98 23.35 -12.48
CA VAL A 89 -58.80 23.43 -11.62
C VAL A 89 -58.44 22.06 -11.04
N GLU A 90 -59.42 21.29 -10.59
CA GLU A 90 -59.22 19.94 -10.06
C GLU A 90 -58.67 19.00 -11.13
N PHE A 91 -59.23 19.02 -12.34
CA PHE A 91 -58.73 18.24 -13.46
C PHE A 91 -57.27 18.56 -13.79
N ALA A 92 -56.91 19.86 -13.81
CA ALA A 92 -55.54 20.29 -14.03
C ALA A 92 -54.58 19.81 -12.90
N ARG A 93 -55.03 19.84 -11.64
CA ARG A 93 -54.27 19.35 -10.49
C ARG A 93 -54.02 17.84 -10.58
N LEU A 94 -55.04 17.05 -10.88
CA LEU A 94 -54.92 15.59 -11.01
C LEU A 94 -53.92 15.21 -12.11
N LYS A 95 -54.04 15.85 -13.29
CA LYS A 95 -53.11 15.60 -14.41
C LYS A 95 -51.68 15.98 -14.05
N ARG A 96 -51.47 17.09 -13.33
CA ARG A 96 -50.15 17.51 -12.85
C ARG A 96 -49.59 16.55 -11.80
N GLY A 97 -50.43 16.03 -10.90
CA GLY A 97 -50.05 15.05 -9.89
C GLY A 97 -49.52 13.76 -10.53
N GLN A 98 -50.28 13.18 -11.47
CA GLN A 98 -49.86 11.99 -12.23
C GLN A 98 -48.56 12.21 -13.00
N LEU A 99 -48.38 13.40 -13.58
CA LEU A 99 -47.15 13.73 -14.27
C LEU A 99 -45.99 13.79 -13.27
N SER A 100 -46.14 14.51 -12.16
CA SER A 100 -45.12 14.62 -11.11
C SER A 100 -44.68 13.25 -10.60
N GLU A 101 -45.62 12.35 -10.34
CA GLU A 101 -45.33 11.00 -9.86
C GLU A 101 -44.44 10.23 -10.84
N LYS A 102 -44.72 10.33 -12.15
CA LYS A 102 -43.86 9.73 -13.19
C LYS A 102 -42.44 10.32 -13.19
N TRP A 103 -42.32 11.65 -13.06
CA TRP A 103 -41.01 12.30 -12.98
C TRP A 103 -40.24 11.88 -11.72
N ASP A 104 -40.93 11.72 -10.59
CA ASP A 104 -40.33 11.29 -9.33
C ASP A 104 -39.92 9.81 -9.37
N GLU A 105 -40.68 8.96 -10.04
CA GLU A 105 -40.30 7.58 -10.33
C GLU A 105 -39.06 7.50 -11.23
N GLU A 106 -39.04 8.24 -12.34
CA GLU A 106 -37.86 8.29 -13.22
C GLU A 106 -36.62 8.82 -12.50
N ARG A 107 -36.78 9.85 -11.66
CA ARG A 107 -35.69 10.40 -10.85
C ARG A 107 -35.15 9.37 -9.87
N ARG A 108 -36.03 8.64 -9.17
CA ARG A 108 -35.64 7.55 -8.27
C ARG A 108 -34.92 6.43 -9.02
N ARG A 109 -35.37 6.09 -10.23
CA ARG A 109 -34.69 5.08 -11.07
C ARG A 109 -33.28 5.52 -11.44
N LYS A 110 -33.12 6.73 -11.98
CA LYS A 110 -31.80 7.28 -12.35
C LYS A 110 -30.86 7.36 -11.16
N SER A 111 -31.35 7.82 -10.00
CA SER A 111 -30.53 7.88 -8.79
C SER A 111 -30.06 6.50 -8.31
N LYS A 112 -30.87 5.46 -8.46
CA LYS A 112 -30.44 4.08 -8.18
C LYS A 112 -29.38 3.61 -9.15
N GLU A 113 -29.56 3.85 -10.45
CA GLU A 113 -28.57 3.50 -11.47
C GLU A 113 -27.22 4.20 -11.23
N GLU A 114 -27.25 5.50 -10.90
CA GLU A 114 -26.06 6.28 -10.54
C GLU A 114 -25.36 5.72 -9.29
N ALA A 115 -26.12 5.38 -8.25
CA ALA A 115 -25.57 4.78 -7.03
C ALA A 115 -24.94 3.41 -7.30
N SER A 116 -25.57 2.58 -8.14
CA SER A 116 -25.02 1.29 -8.57
C SER A 116 -23.71 1.45 -9.34
N HIS A 117 -23.64 2.40 -10.27
CA HIS A 117 -22.39 2.70 -10.99
C HIS A 117 -21.30 3.23 -10.06
N GLN A 118 -21.63 4.10 -9.11
CA GLN A 118 -20.65 4.59 -8.14
C GLN A 118 -20.12 3.46 -7.25
N TYR A 119 -20.98 2.54 -6.83
CA TYR A 119 -20.58 1.36 -6.07
C TYR A 119 -19.64 0.46 -6.87
N GLU A 120 -19.95 0.19 -8.13
CA GLU A 120 -19.10 -0.60 -9.03
C GLU A 120 -17.72 0.05 -9.21
N VAL A 121 -17.68 1.36 -9.48
CA VAL A 121 -16.42 2.11 -9.59
C VAL A 121 -15.62 2.09 -8.28
N ALA A 122 -16.28 2.18 -7.12
CA ALA A 122 -15.63 2.08 -5.82
C ALA A 122 -15.03 0.69 -5.59
N MET A 123 -15.74 -0.38 -5.96
CA MET A 123 -15.26 -1.76 -5.86
C MET A 123 -14.06 -2.03 -6.78
N LEU A 124 -14.10 -1.51 -8.02
CA LEU A 124 -12.97 -1.61 -8.94
C LEU A 124 -11.74 -0.88 -8.38
N LYS A 125 -11.92 0.32 -7.82
CA LYS A 125 -10.85 1.08 -7.18
C LYS A 125 -10.30 0.40 -5.92
N SER A 126 -11.14 -0.24 -5.11
CA SER A 126 -10.65 -0.98 -3.94
C SER A 126 -9.86 -2.21 -4.37
N GLY A 127 -10.32 -2.95 -5.39
CA GLY A 127 -9.59 -4.07 -5.95
C GLY A 127 -8.23 -3.65 -6.52
N GLU A 128 -8.15 -2.52 -7.22
CA GLU A 128 -6.88 -1.98 -7.72
C GLU A 128 -5.92 -1.58 -6.59
N ARG A 129 -6.44 -1.01 -5.50
CA ARG A 129 -5.64 -0.67 -4.31
C ARG A 129 -5.09 -1.92 -3.63
N GLU A 130 -5.91 -2.94 -3.47
CA GLU A 130 -5.50 -4.22 -2.87
C GLU A 130 -4.44 -4.91 -3.74
N ALA A 131 -4.65 -4.96 -5.06
CA ALA A 131 -3.67 -5.50 -6.01
C ALA A 131 -2.32 -4.74 -5.94
N ASN A 132 -2.36 -3.40 -5.83
CA ASN A 132 -1.15 -2.60 -5.65
C ASN A 132 -0.46 -2.84 -4.30
N GLN A 133 -1.22 -3.05 -3.22
CA GLN A 133 -0.64 -3.42 -1.92
C GLN A 133 0.03 -4.79 -1.96
N LEU A 134 -0.63 -5.79 -2.55
CA LEU A 134 -0.05 -7.13 -2.74
C LEU A 134 1.22 -7.08 -3.57
N ARG A 135 1.24 -6.29 -4.66
CA ARG A 135 2.42 -6.11 -5.50
C ARG A 135 3.59 -5.51 -4.71
N LYS A 136 3.35 -4.52 -3.85
CA LYS A 136 4.38 -3.95 -2.96
C LYS A 136 4.90 -4.96 -1.95
N GLN A 137 4.03 -5.81 -1.41
CA GLN A 137 4.44 -6.88 -0.49
C GLN A 137 5.29 -7.93 -1.20
N MET A 138 4.93 -8.31 -2.44
CA MET A 138 5.75 -9.22 -3.25
C MET A 138 7.13 -8.65 -3.52
N GLU A 139 7.22 -7.38 -3.91
CA GLU A 139 8.50 -6.70 -4.16
C GLU A 139 9.37 -6.65 -2.89
N ALA A 140 8.77 -6.36 -1.73
CA ALA A 140 9.48 -6.38 -0.45
C ALA A 140 9.96 -7.80 -0.07
N LEU A 141 9.15 -8.82 -0.32
CA LEU A 141 9.53 -10.23 -0.07
C LEU A 141 10.64 -10.69 -1.02
N GLU A 142 10.63 -10.27 -2.28
CA GLU A 142 11.70 -10.56 -3.24
C GLU A 142 13.04 -9.93 -2.81
N LEU A 143 13.00 -8.68 -2.35
CA LEU A 143 14.16 -8.01 -1.74
C LEU A 143 14.68 -8.76 -0.52
N GLN A 144 13.80 -9.12 0.43
CA GLN A 144 14.20 -9.89 1.60
C GLN A 144 14.80 -11.25 1.24
N LYS A 145 14.24 -11.94 0.24
CA LYS A 145 14.78 -13.21 -0.24
C LYS A 145 16.17 -13.03 -0.85
N ALA A 146 16.40 -11.96 -1.61
CA ALA A 146 17.71 -11.66 -2.18
C ALA A 146 18.74 -11.39 -1.07
N ASP A 147 18.39 -10.59 -0.06
CA ASP A 147 19.25 -10.32 1.09
C ASP A 147 19.57 -11.59 1.88
N LEU A 148 18.55 -12.40 2.22
CA LEU A 148 18.76 -13.68 2.89
C LEU A 148 19.65 -14.62 2.07
N THR A 149 19.50 -14.64 0.74
CA THR A 149 20.34 -15.47 -0.13
C THR A 149 21.79 -14.99 -0.10
N ASN A 150 22.02 -13.67 -0.10
CA ASN A 150 23.36 -13.10 0.02
C ASN A 150 23.99 -13.43 1.37
N ASP A 151 23.23 -13.33 2.46
CA ASP A 151 23.73 -13.67 3.80
C ASP A 151 24.00 -15.17 3.95
N LEU A 152 23.14 -16.01 3.38
CA LEU A 152 23.36 -17.46 3.34
C LEU A 152 24.64 -17.79 2.58
N ASN A 153 24.88 -17.16 1.43
CA ASN A 153 26.13 -17.32 0.68
C ASN A 153 27.36 -16.88 1.48
N LYS A 154 27.29 -15.75 2.20
CA LYS A 154 28.39 -15.29 3.08
C LYS A 154 28.69 -16.31 4.17
N VAL A 155 27.67 -16.74 4.92
CA VAL A 155 27.83 -17.72 5.99
C VAL A 155 28.37 -19.05 5.45
N THR A 156 27.94 -19.46 4.26
CA THR A 156 28.44 -20.68 3.62
C THR A 156 29.93 -20.55 3.28
N ASN A 157 30.35 -19.40 2.74
CA ASN A 157 31.77 -19.12 2.46
C ASN A 157 32.61 -19.08 3.75
N GLU A 158 32.12 -18.43 4.80
CA GLU A 158 32.79 -18.38 6.11
C GLU A 158 32.92 -19.79 6.72
N LEU A 159 31.89 -20.62 6.59
CA LEU A 159 31.91 -22.02 7.04
C LEU A 159 32.93 -22.85 6.27
N GLU A 160 33.00 -22.68 4.94
CA GLU A 160 34.03 -23.33 4.13
C GLU A 160 35.45 -22.90 4.52
N GLU A 161 35.66 -21.61 4.77
CA GLU A 161 36.95 -21.10 5.25
C GLU A 161 37.33 -21.66 6.62
N ALA A 162 36.39 -21.71 7.56
CA ALA A 162 36.60 -22.30 8.87
C ALA A 162 36.95 -23.79 8.77
N ASN A 163 36.24 -24.54 7.91
CA ASN A 163 36.55 -25.95 7.66
C ASN A 163 37.94 -26.13 7.03
N ARG A 164 38.32 -25.30 6.06
CA ARG A 164 39.68 -25.29 5.49
C ARG A 164 40.75 -25.06 6.56
N ARG A 165 40.53 -24.13 7.50
CA ARG A 165 41.45 -23.87 8.62
C ARG A 165 41.55 -25.07 9.57
N LEU A 166 40.42 -25.71 9.88
CA LEU A 166 40.41 -26.91 10.72
C LEU A 166 41.17 -28.07 10.07
N ASP A 167 41.01 -28.26 8.76
CA ASP A 167 41.75 -29.28 8.01
C ASP A 167 43.26 -28.98 8.00
N ILE A 168 43.65 -27.72 7.80
CA ILE A 168 45.06 -27.30 7.88
C ILE A 168 45.64 -27.60 9.27
N ASN A 169 45.00 -27.15 10.35
CA ASN A 169 45.44 -27.41 11.72
C ASN A 169 45.53 -28.91 12.02
N ARG A 170 44.61 -29.72 11.49
CA ARG A 170 44.63 -31.18 11.63
C ARG A 170 45.83 -31.79 10.91
N ILE A 171 46.15 -31.33 9.70
CA ILE A 171 47.31 -31.76 8.92
C ILE A 171 48.61 -31.36 9.63
N GLU A 172 48.71 -30.12 10.12
CA GLU A 172 49.87 -29.62 10.87
C GLU A 172 50.12 -30.45 12.13
N LYS A 173 49.08 -30.74 12.91
CA LYS A 173 49.17 -31.59 14.10
C LYS A 173 49.64 -33.00 13.75
N GLN A 174 49.13 -33.60 12.67
CA GLN A 174 49.57 -34.91 12.20
C GLN A 174 51.03 -34.89 11.73
N PHE A 175 51.45 -33.82 11.05
CA PHE A 175 52.82 -33.65 10.58
C PHE A 175 53.79 -33.53 11.76
N ALA A 176 53.51 -32.64 12.72
CA ALA A 176 54.32 -32.49 13.94
C ALA A 176 54.46 -33.82 14.69
N GLN A 177 53.36 -34.58 14.83
CA GLN A 177 53.37 -35.88 15.48
C GLN A 177 54.26 -36.89 14.74
N ARG A 178 54.22 -36.92 13.40
CA ARG A 178 55.10 -37.80 12.59
C ARG A 178 56.57 -37.39 12.70
N VAL A 179 56.88 -36.10 12.70
CA VAL A 179 58.25 -35.59 12.85
C VAL A 179 58.81 -36.03 14.21
N ILE A 180 58.06 -35.79 15.29
CA ILE A 180 58.42 -36.21 16.65
C ILE A 180 58.65 -37.73 16.71
N GLN A 181 57.70 -38.51 16.17
CA GLN A 181 57.83 -39.98 16.14
C GLN A 181 59.09 -40.42 15.40
N SER A 182 59.35 -39.85 14.21
CA SER A 182 60.54 -40.20 13.41
C SER A 182 61.86 -39.84 14.10
N TYR A 183 61.87 -38.75 14.88
CA TYR A 183 63.02 -38.35 15.67
C TYR A 183 63.29 -39.34 16.82
N PHE A 184 62.26 -39.71 17.58
CA PHE A 184 62.39 -40.67 18.68
C PHE A 184 62.74 -42.08 18.19
N GLU A 185 62.16 -42.54 17.08
CA GLU A 185 62.53 -43.81 16.44
C GLU A 185 64.03 -43.82 16.09
N LYS A 186 64.56 -42.73 15.53
CA LYS A 186 66.00 -42.60 15.25
C LYS A 186 66.84 -42.54 16.52
N MET A 187 66.43 -41.79 17.54
CA MET A 187 67.15 -41.70 18.81
C MET A 187 67.23 -43.06 19.52
N ALA A 188 66.16 -43.85 19.51
CA ALA A 188 66.15 -45.21 20.05
C ALA A 188 67.15 -46.13 19.33
N ILE A 189 67.34 -45.95 18.02
CA ILE A 189 68.33 -46.70 17.24
C ILE A 189 69.77 -46.32 17.61
N TYR A 190 70.03 -45.04 17.95
CA TYR A 190 71.39 -44.57 18.28
C TYR A 190 71.79 -44.73 19.76
N SER A 191 70.84 -44.74 20.70
CA SER A 191 71.16 -44.68 22.13
C SER A 191 71.43 -46.01 22.81
N ALA A 192 71.06 -47.15 22.21
CA ALA A 192 71.09 -48.48 22.87
C ALA A 192 70.45 -48.48 24.28
N TYR A 193 69.51 -47.56 24.53
CA TYR A 193 68.80 -47.37 25.79
C TYR A 193 67.30 -47.52 25.56
N ASP A 194 66.64 -48.35 26.37
CA ASP A 194 65.17 -48.45 26.42
C ASP A 194 64.59 -47.08 26.79
N ILE A 195 63.83 -46.48 25.87
CA ILE A 195 63.10 -45.24 26.14
C ILE A 195 61.71 -45.65 26.64
N ASP A 196 61.50 -45.57 27.96
CA ASP A 196 60.19 -45.80 28.58
C ASP A 196 59.13 -44.81 28.04
N GLU A 197 57.95 -45.34 27.75
CA GLU A 197 56.76 -44.67 27.16
C GLU A 197 56.33 -43.39 27.89
N TYR A 198 56.77 -43.20 29.14
CA TYR A 198 56.51 -42.02 29.97
C TYR A 198 57.35 -40.77 29.63
N SER A 199 58.34 -40.87 28.75
CA SER A 199 59.25 -39.76 28.41
C SER A 199 58.81 -38.91 27.21
N MET A 200 57.70 -39.27 26.54
CA MET A 200 57.21 -38.48 25.41
C MET A 200 56.55 -37.19 25.91
N PRO A 201 56.99 -36.00 25.47
CA PRO A 201 56.31 -34.76 25.80
C PRO A 201 54.90 -34.76 25.20
N LYS A 202 53.89 -34.41 26.01
CA LYS A 202 52.53 -34.19 25.52
C LYS A 202 52.55 -32.99 24.55
N VAL A 203 51.81 -33.14 23.45
CA VAL A 203 51.87 -32.29 22.24
C VAL A 203 51.37 -30.85 22.44
N ASP A 204 50.91 -30.46 23.63
CA ASP A 204 50.49 -29.08 23.91
C ASP A 204 51.69 -28.22 24.32
N GLY A 205 52.06 -27.24 23.48
CA GLY A 205 53.18 -26.30 23.72
C GLY A 205 54.49 -26.64 23.00
N THR A 206 54.42 -27.31 21.85
CA THR A 206 55.57 -27.94 21.19
C THR A 206 56.57 -26.97 20.55
N LEU A 207 56.16 -25.80 20.06
CA LEU A 207 57.10 -24.86 19.43
C LEU A 207 58.09 -24.28 20.44
N ASP A 208 57.60 -23.77 21.57
CA ASP A 208 58.41 -23.14 22.62
C ASP A 208 59.38 -24.15 23.29
N HIS A 209 58.96 -25.40 23.42
CA HIS A 209 59.82 -26.47 23.96
C HIS A 209 60.89 -26.94 22.97
N VAL A 210 60.56 -26.96 21.68
CA VAL A 210 61.52 -27.24 20.61
C VAL A 210 62.54 -26.09 20.57
N GLU A 211 62.11 -24.84 20.44
CA GLU A 211 63.00 -23.66 20.45
C GLU A 211 63.90 -23.62 21.68
N SER A 212 63.35 -23.71 22.89
CA SER A 212 64.14 -23.61 24.12
C SER A 212 65.08 -24.79 24.37
N PHE A 213 64.86 -25.94 23.74
CA PHE A 213 65.79 -27.08 23.78
C PHE A 213 66.89 -26.93 22.71
N PHE A 214 66.56 -26.43 21.52
CA PHE A 214 67.51 -26.14 20.45
C PHE A 214 68.46 -24.98 20.80
N GLU A 215 67.98 -23.94 21.48
CA GLU A 215 68.83 -22.85 21.97
C GLU A 215 69.93 -23.32 22.92
N ARG A 216 69.69 -24.41 23.66
CA ARG A 216 70.60 -24.92 24.69
C ARG A 216 71.71 -25.84 24.15
N ASN A 217 71.54 -26.46 22.99
CA ASN A 217 72.34 -27.63 22.61
C ASN A 217 73.09 -27.56 21.27
N HIS A 218 73.04 -26.46 20.50
CA HIS A 218 73.60 -26.43 19.13
C HIS A 218 74.44 -25.18 18.76
N THR A 219 75.35 -25.34 17.77
CA THR A 219 76.31 -24.35 17.27
C THR A 219 75.68 -23.34 16.30
N SER A 220 76.41 -22.27 15.94
CA SER A 220 75.91 -21.12 15.17
C SER A 220 75.42 -21.41 13.75
N GLU A 221 75.81 -22.53 13.15
CA GLU A 221 75.36 -22.96 11.81
C GLU A 221 73.95 -23.57 11.85
N ASP A 222 73.64 -24.37 12.88
CA ASP A 222 72.31 -24.98 13.07
C ASP A 222 71.23 -23.90 13.30
N LYS A 223 71.59 -22.78 13.93
CA LYS A 223 70.71 -21.62 14.12
C LYS A 223 70.34 -20.92 12.81
N GLY A 224 71.19 -21.00 11.79
CA GLY A 224 70.96 -20.35 10.48
C GLY A 224 69.88 -21.06 9.65
N ILE A 225 69.89 -22.40 9.64
CA ILE A 225 68.90 -23.21 8.92
C ILE A 225 67.52 -23.10 9.60
N ILE A 226 67.49 -23.06 10.93
CA ILE A 226 66.25 -22.90 11.70
C ILE A 226 65.66 -21.49 11.51
N GLN A 227 66.48 -20.42 11.50
CA GLN A 227 65.98 -19.07 11.20
C GLN A 227 65.48 -18.93 9.75
N GLN A 228 66.03 -19.68 8.79
CA GLN A 228 65.53 -19.69 7.41
C GLN A 228 64.20 -20.47 7.30
N LEU A 229 64.04 -21.55 8.05
CA LEU A 229 62.77 -22.30 8.14
C LEU A 229 61.66 -21.50 8.84
N LEU A 230 61.99 -20.77 9.91
CA LEU A 230 61.06 -19.88 10.61
C LEU A 230 60.70 -18.64 9.76
N ARG A 231 61.62 -18.11 8.94
CA ARG A 231 61.31 -17.01 8.00
C ARG A 231 60.34 -17.40 6.88
N LEU A 232 60.30 -18.67 6.50
CA LEU A 232 59.33 -19.19 5.52
C LEU A 232 57.90 -19.24 6.08
N GLU A 233 57.73 -19.14 7.41
CA GLU A 233 56.44 -19.05 8.10
C GLU A 233 55.80 -17.65 7.97
N GLU A 234 56.59 -16.61 7.70
CA GLU A 234 56.11 -15.22 7.55
C GLU A 234 55.80 -14.80 6.10
N GLU A 235 56.22 -15.57 5.08
CA GLU A 235 56.06 -15.24 3.66
C GLU A 235 54.84 -15.96 3.03
N LYS A 236 54.08 -15.26 2.18
CA LYS A 236 52.78 -15.74 1.65
C LYS A 236 52.88 -17.12 0.98
N LEU A 237 51.92 -17.98 1.32
CA LEU A 237 51.84 -19.42 1.09
C LEU A 237 51.98 -19.94 -0.36
N ASP A 238 51.94 -19.08 -1.37
CA ASP A 238 51.86 -19.50 -2.78
C ASP A 238 53.24 -19.86 -3.40
N ASP A 239 54.35 -19.31 -2.89
CA ASP A 239 55.72 -19.53 -3.41
C ASP A 239 56.56 -20.53 -2.59
N ILE A 240 55.99 -21.07 -1.52
CA ILE A 240 56.70 -21.93 -0.55
C ILE A 240 57.26 -23.23 -1.17
N PRO A 241 56.57 -23.96 -2.09
CA PRO A 241 57.04 -25.27 -2.53
C PRO A 241 58.45 -25.23 -3.13
N ASP A 242 58.69 -24.37 -4.12
CA ASP A 242 59.92 -24.39 -4.92
C ASP A 242 61.14 -23.93 -4.13
N ARG A 243 60.98 -23.00 -3.18
CA ARG A 243 62.07 -22.56 -2.30
C ARG A 243 62.41 -23.58 -1.22
N LEU A 244 61.40 -24.24 -0.64
CA LEU A 244 61.64 -25.33 0.33
C LEU A 244 62.31 -26.52 -0.37
N PHE A 245 61.95 -26.79 -1.63
CA PHE A 245 62.64 -27.77 -2.47
C PHE A 245 64.12 -27.41 -2.68
N ASN A 246 64.43 -26.16 -3.03
CA ASN A 246 65.82 -25.73 -3.26
C ASN A 246 66.66 -25.72 -1.96
N LEU A 247 66.09 -25.32 -0.82
CA LEU A 247 66.80 -25.33 0.47
C LEU A 247 67.03 -26.75 0.99
N LEU A 248 66.09 -27.67 0.77
CA LEU A 248 66.29 -29.09 1.08
C LEU A 248 67.37 -29.70 0.18
N ASP A 249 67.41 -29.33 -1.10
CA ASP A 249 68.41 -29.81 -2.06
C ASP A 249 69.80 -29.20 -1.78
N GLU A 250 69.87 -27.91 -1.42
CA GLU A 250 71.11 -27.24 -0.98
C GLU A 250 71.62 -27.81 0.34
N GLY A 251 70.74 -27.99 1.34
CA GLY A 251 71.08 -28.67 2.60
C GLY A 251 71.58 -30.09 2.36
N LEU A 252 70.91 -30.87 1.49
CA LEU A 252 71.36 -32.19 1.08
C LEU A 252 72.72 -32.14 0.36
N SER A 253 73.01 -31.11 -0.45
CA SER A 253 74.27 -30.99 -1.20
C SER A 253 75.47 -30.61 -0.33
N VAL A 254 75.28 -29.79 0.72
CA VAL A 254 76.35 -29.39 1.65
C VAL A 254 76.83 -30.59 2.48
N PHE A 255 75.92 -31.50 2.86
CA PHE A 255 76.27 -32.71 3.61
C PHE A 255 76.92 -33.84 2.76
N VAL A 256 76.98 -33.70 1.43
CA VAL A 256 77.57 -34.73 0.55
C VAL A 256 79.09 -34.65 0.47
N ASN A 257 79.70 -33.50 0.80
CA ASN A 257 81.12 -33.22 0.52
C ASN A 257 82.10 -33.26 1.71
N GLU A 258 81.68 -33.62 2.93
CA GLU A 258 82.63 -33.90 4.02
C GLU A 258 82.91 -35.42 4.20
N PRO A 259 84.17 -35.84 4.36
CA PRO A 259 84.51 -37.25 4.43
C PRO A 259 84.44 -37.78 5.87
N ILE A 260 83.27 -38.30 6.29
CA ILE A 260 83.18 -39.14 7.50
C ILE A 260 82.19 -40.32 7.29
N GLY A 261 82.66 -41.54 7.59
CA GLY A 261 81.88 -42.69 8.08
C GLY A 261 80.76 -43.30 7.20
N ASN A 262 81.02 -44.49 6.63
CA ASN A 262 80.19 -45.18 5.62
C ASN A 262 78.78 -45.68 6.02
N SER A 263 78.23 -45.34 7.19
CA SER A 263 76.88 -45.78 7.63
C SER A 263 75.79 -44.70 7.50
N GLY A 264 76.15 -43.42 7.41
CA GLY A 264 75.19 -42.29 7.34
C GLY A 264 74.66 -41.96 5.93
N ARG A 265 75.39 -42.33 4.87
CA ARG A 265 75.05 -41.91 3.48
C ARG A 265 73.78 -42.54 2.91
N LYS A 266 73.37 -43.74 3.36
CA LYS A 266 72.19 -44.44 2.79
C LYS A 266 70.86 -43.94 3.35
N SER A 267 70.82 -43.47 4.60
CA SER A 267 69.56 -43.16 5.30
C SER A 267 69.02 -41.75 5.01
N LEU A 268 69.90 -40.77 4.79
CA LEU A 268 69.51 -39.39 4.44
C LEU A 268 69.02 -39.27 2.98
N SER A 269 69.64 -40.01 2.05
CA SER A 269 69.18 -40.11 0.66
C SER A 269 67.77 -40.71 0.54
N GLU A 270 67.44 -41.71 1.37
CA GLU A 270 66.12 -42.36 1.37
C GLU A 270 65.04 -41.47 2.02
N ALA A 271 65.38 -40.75 3.09
CA ALA A 271 64.47 -39.78 3.72
C ALA A 271 64.15 -38.60 2.79
N GLY A 272 65.14 -38.08 2.05
CA GLY A 272 64.93 -37.06 1.02
C GLY A 272 64.05 -37.54 -0.13
N LYS A 273 64.22 -38.79 -0.59
CA LYS A 273 63.38 -39.40 -1.63
C LYS A 273 61.93 -39.63 -1.16
N SER A 274 61.74 -40.09 0.08
CA SER A 274 60.42 -40.25 0.70
C SER A 274 59.66 -38.92 0.78
N LEU A 275 60.36 -37.85 1.18
CA LEU A 275 59.81 -36.50 1.24
C LEU A 275 59.47 -35.96 -0.17
N TYR A 276 60.34 -36.21 -1.16
CA TYR A 276 60.13 -35.86 -2.57
C TYR A 276 58.86 -36.50 -3.15
N TYR A 277 58.65 -37.81 -2.95
CA TYR A 277 57.46 -38.50 -3.46
C TYR A 277 56.17 -38.06 -2.75
N THR A 278 56.25 -37.72 -1.46
CA THR A 278 55.09 -37.26 -0.68
C THR A 278 54.64 -35.86 -1.10
N LEU A 279 55.58 -34.97 -1.40
CA LEU A 279 55.26 -33.62 -1.90
C LEU A 279 54.76 -33.64 -3.35
N LYS A 280 55.35 -34.48 -4.22
CA LYS A 280 54.90 -34.66 -5.61
C LYS A 280 53.49 -35.26 -5.74
N ALA A 281 53.11 -36.14 -4.81
CA ALA A 281 51.74 -36.65 -4.73
C ALA A 281 50.70 -35.57 -4.33
N ARG A 282 51.12 -34.56 -3.55
CA ARG A 282 50.27 -33.45 -3.11
C ARG A 282 50.03 -32.43 -4.25
N GLU A 283 51.02 -32.24 -5.12
CA GLU A 283 50.93 -31.39 -6.30
C GLU A 283 49.97 -31.97 -7.36
N LEU A 284 50.04 -33.28 -7.61
CA LEU A 284 49.13 -33.99 -8.51
C LEU A 284 47.67 -33.93 -8.03
N ASN A 285 47.43 -33.87 -6.72
CA ASN A 285 46.06 -33.79 -6.17
C ASN A 285 45.42 -32.39 -6.30
N LYS A 286 46.22 -31.32 -6.48
CA LYS A 286 45.72 -29.98 -6.82
C LYS A 286 45.24 -29.89 -8.29
N SER A 287 45.73 -30.75 -9.18
CA SER A 287 45.31 -30.80 -10.59
C SER A 287 44.00 -31.56 -10.85
N PHE A 288 43.41 -32.17 -9.82
CA PHE A 288 42.17 -32.95 -9.91
C PHE A 288 40.99 -32.25 -9.20
N VAL A 289 40.67 -31.03 -9.64
CA VAL A 289 39.38 -30.38 -9.33
C VAL A 289 38.47 -30.56 -10.55
N PRO A 290 37.39 -31.36 -10.49
CA PRO A 290 36.45 -31.42 -11.59
C PRO A 290 35.72 -30.07 -11.66
N ARG A 291 35.85 -29.38 -12.80
CA ARG A 291 34.98 -28.25 -13.15
C ARG A 291 33.56 -28.79 -13.30
N LEU A 292 32.71 -28.53 -12.31
CA LEU A 292 31.27 -28.75 -12.41
C LEU A 292 30.61 -27.43 -12.81
N TYR A 293 29.89 -27.51 -13.93
CA TYR A 293 28.92 -26.54 -14.45
C TYR A 293 27.69 -26.45 -13.55
#